data_AF-A0A915BXX1-F1
#
_entry.id   AF-A0A915BXX1-F1
#
_cell.length_a   1.000
_cell.length_b   1.000
_cell.length_c   1.000
_cell.angle_alpha   90.00
_cell.angle_beta   90.00
_cell.angle_gamma   90.00
#
_symmetry.space_group_name_H-M   'P 1'
#
loop_
_entity.id
_entity.type
_entity.pdbx_description
1 polymer ?
#
loop_
_entity_poly.entity_id
_entity_poly.type
_entity_poly.pdbx_seq_one_letter_code
_entity_poly.pdbx_strand_id
1 'polypeptide(L)'
;MLGMAVSFVTLFSLAVVLADPPMKCYQCNSAGEADCESSDIEQLKKYVKPCGELKDGTYKNREPIACRKIVQDVEASPTRIIRECAYTGDKNMDGVRKQGNKAVKLTYYQCENTDNDSPCNGVTPAMSSTFVAIVCGLTMFVRL
;
A
#
# COMPACT_ATOMS: atom_id res chain seq x y z
N MET A 1 -59.32 35.57 12.49
CA MET A 1 -58.44 34.63 13.22
C MET A 1 -58.01 33.56 12.22
N LEU A 2 -56.84 33.74 11.60
CA LEU A 2 -56.33 32.85 10.55
C LEU A 2 -55.09 32.16 11.13
N GLY A 3 -55.26 30.96 11.70
CA GLY A 3 -54.16 30.15 12.23
C GLY A 3 -53.60 29.27 11.13
N MET A 4 -52.49 29.66 10.52
CA MET A 4 -51.78 28.85 9.53
C MET A 4 -51.05 27.71 10.25
N ALA A 5 -51.50 26.48 10.02
CA ALA A 5 -50.80 25.27 10.43
C ALA A 5 -49.53 25.11 9.58
N VAL A 6 -48.38 25.45 10.15
CA VAL A 6 -47.08 25.20 9.52
C VAL A 6 -46.72 23.72 9.77
N SER A 7 -46.99 22.87 8.80
CA SER A 7 -46.49 21.49 8.79
C SER A 7 -44.98 21.50 8.64
N PHE A 8 -44.27 21.31 9.77
CA PHE A 8 -42.84 21.02 9.79
C PHE A 8 -42.61 19.58 9.33
N VAL A 9 -42.57 19.35 8.02
CA VAL A 9 -42.01 18.12 7.46
C VAL A 9 -40.49 18.24 7.52
N THR A 10 -39.90 17.82 8.63
CA THR A 10 -38.44 17.74 8.79
C THR A 10 -37.90 16.62 7.92
N LEU A 11 -37.40 16.97 6.74
CA LEU A 11 -36.57 16.11 5.90
C LEU A 11 -35.28 15.76 6.66
N PHE A 12 -35.25 14.61 7.33
CA PHE A 12 -34.03 13.99 7.82
C PHE A 12 -33.24 13.47 6.62
N SER A 13 -32.40 14.32 6.03
CA SER A 13 -31.39 13.91 5.06
C SER A 13 -30.37 13.03 5.78
N LEU A 14 -30.53 11.71 5.67
CA LEU A 14 -29.56 10.74 6.18
C LEU A 14 -28.30 10.84 5.32
N ALA A 15 -27.34 11.67 5.75
CA ALA A 15 -26.01 11.70 5.16
C ALA A 15 -25.33 10.37 5.48
N VAL A 16 -25.33 9.45 4.51
CA VAL A 16 -24.53 8.23 4.58
C VAL A 16 -23.07 8.68 4.50
N VAL A 17 -22.37 8.66 5.64
CA VAL A 17 -20.92 8.82 5.67
C VAL A 17 -20.33 7.57 5.05
N LEU A 18 -20.02 7.62 3.76
CA LEU A 18 -19.24 6.59 3.09
C LEU A 18 -17.81 6.71 3.62
N ALA A 19 -17.47 5.92 4.62
CA ALA A 19 -16.08 5.76 5.03
C ALA A 19 -15.37 4.95 3.94
N ASP A 20 -14.28 5.48 3.40
CA ASP A 20 -13.47 4.74 2.44
C ASP A 20 -12.95 3.45 3.09
N PRO A 21 -12.98 2.31 2.36
CA PRO A 21 -12.46 1.06 2.89
C PRO A 21 -10.97 1.22 3.25
N PRO A 22 -10.52 0.69 4.39
CA PRO A 22 -9.13 0.86 4.82
C PRO A 22 -8.17 0.24 3.81
N MET A 23 -7.10 0.98 3.47
CA MET A 23 -6.02 0.51 2.59
C MET A 23 -5.50 -0.85 3.07
N LYS A 24 -5.32 -1.80 2.16
CA LYS A 24 -4.71 -3.10 2.45
C LYS A 24 -3.33 -3.20 1.81
N CYS A 25 -2.43 -3.89 2.49
CA CYS A 25 -1.11 -4.22 1.96
C CYS A 25 -0.79 -5.68 2.25
N TYR A 26 0.15 -6.26 1.52
CA TYR A 26 0.81 -7.47 2.01
C TYR A 26 1.61 -7.10 3.26
N GLN A 27 1.39 -7.86 4.34
CA GLN A 27 2.03 -7.64 5.65
C GLN A 27 2.65 -8.96 6.14
N CYS A 28 3.96 -9.11 5.92
CA CYS A 28 4.71 -10.35 6.19
C CYS A 28 6.23 -10.11 6.38
N ASN A 29 6.93 -11.11 6.94
CA ASN A 29 8.39 -11.11 7.11
C ASN A 29 9.01 -12.48 6.80
N SER A 30 9.90 -12.55 5.81
CA SER A 30 10.50 -13.81 5.37
C SER A 30 11.36 -14.53 6.39
N ALA A 31 11.78 -13.86 7.48
CA ALA A 31 12.48 -14.52 8.57
C ALA A 31 11.63 -15.58 9.29
N GLY A 32 10.29 -15.43 9.30
CA GLY A 32 9.37 -16.41 9.88
C GLY A 32 8.35 -16.97 8.88
N GLU A 33 8.19 -16.33 7.74
CA GLU A 33 7.15 -16.62 6.74
C GLU A 33 7.80 -16.76 5.36
N ALA A 34 8.34 -17.94 5.03
CA ALA A 34 9.15 -18.14 3.82
C ALA A 34 8.47 -17.70 2.51
N ASP A 35 7.15 -17.87 2.39
CA ASP A 35 6.38 -17.43 1.22
C ASP A 35 6.38 -15.90 1.03
N CYS A 36 6.78 -15.14 2.05
CA CYS A 36 7.03 -13.70 1.94
C CYS A 36 8.25 -13.39 1.06
N GLU A 37 9.09 -14.34 0.66
CA GLU A 37 10.13 -14.06 -0.35
C GLU A 37 9.56 -14.08 -1.77
N SER A 38 8.46 -14.78 -1.95
CA SER A 38 7.81 -14.95 -3.24
C SER A 38 7.28 -13.63 -3.81
N SER A 39 7.18 -13.59 -5.13
CA SER A 39 6.43 -12.56 -5.87
C SER A 39 5.17 -13.14 -6.51
N ASP A 40 4.84 -14.41 -6.22
CA ASP A 40 3.59 -15.04 -6.64
C ASP A 40 2.42 -14.48 -5.82
N ILE A 41 1.46 -13.88 -6.51
CA ILE A 41 0.29 -13.23 -5.93
C ILE A 41 -0.56 -14.24 -5.13
N GLU A 42 -0.66 -15.49 -5.60
CA GLU A 42 -1.48 -16.51 -4.93
C GLU A 42 -0.86 -16.91 -3.59
N GLN A 43 0.48 -17.02 -3.54
CA GLN A 43 1.19 -17.30 -2.28
C GLN A 43 1.11 -16.12 -1.31
N LEU A 44 1.11 -14.90 -1.84
CA LEU A 44 1.05 -13.68 -1.03
C LEU A 44 -0.35 -13.34 -0.53
N LYS A 45 -1.41 -13.84 -1.17
CA LYS A 45 -2.81 -13.51 -0.86
C LYS A 45 -3.17 -13.66 0.62
N LYS A 46 -2.62 -14.65 1.31
CA LYS A 46 -2.82 -14.87 2.76
C LYS A 46 -2.25 -13.76 3.65
N TYR A 47 -1.36 -12.92 3.11
CA TYR A 47 -0.75 -11.81 3.83
C TYR A 47 -1.44 -10.47 3.59
N VAL A 48 -2.53 -10.42 2.81
CA VAL A 48 -3.32 -9.20 2.64
C VAL A 48 -4.01 -8.85 3.94
N LYS A 49 -3.61 -7.73 4.55
CA LYS A 49 -4.15 -7.25 5.83
C LYS A 49 -4.45 -5.75 5.73
N PRO A 50 -5.52 -5.27 6.40
CA PRO A 50 -5.80 -3.84 6.47
C PRO A 50 -4.68 -3.10 7.21
N CYS A 51 -4.39 -1.90 6.75
CA CYS A 51 -3.49 -0.95 7.38
C CYS A 51 -4.31 -0.11 8.37
N GLY A 52 -4.12 -0.35 9.66
CA GLY A 52 -4.69 0.49 10.72
C GLY A 52 -3.77 1.65 11.08
N GLU A 53 -4.24 2.57 11.90
CA GLU A 53 -3.37 3.58 12.48
C GLU A 53 -2.29 2.95 13.37
N LEU A 54 -1.11 3.56 13.37
CA LEU A 54 -0.06 3.18 14.31
C LEU A 54 -0.50 3.54 15.74
N LYS A 55 -0.48 2.56 16.64
CA LYS A 55 -0.83 2.76 18.05
C LYS A 55 0.28 3.38 18.88
N ASP A 56 1.52 3.26 18.42
CA ASP A 56 2.74 3.59 19.16
C ASP A 56 3.85 4.14 18.25
N GLY A 57 4.89 4.72 18.86
CA GLY A 57 6.06 5.26 18.17
C GLY A 57 5.91 6.71 17.68
N THR A 58 6.94 7.21 16.99
CA THR A 58 7.03 8.60 16.51
C THR A 58 5.90 9.01 15.55
N TYR A 59 5.24 8.03 14.93
CA TYR A 59 4.18 8.22 13.94
C TYR A 59 2.83 7.71 14.42
N LYS A 60 2.63 7.66 15.74
CA LYS A 60 1.35 7.29 16.37
C LYS A 60 0.19 8.12 15.82
N ASN A 61 -0.97 7.48 15.67
CA ASN A 61 -2.22 8.04 15.13
C ASN A 61 -2.09 8.58 13.69
N ARG A 62 -1.05 8.19 12.94
CA ARG A 62 -0.99 8.49 11.51
C ARG A 62 -1.69 7.40 10.72
N GLU A 63 -2.43 7.85 9.72
CA GLU A 63 -2.99 7.01 8.68
C GLU A 63 -1.88 6.48 7.74
N PRO A 64 -2.08 5.28 7.17
CA PRO A 64 -1.18 4.74 6.16
C PRO A 64 -1.26 5.56 4.87
N ILE A 65 -0.10 5.83 4.26
CA ILE A 65 0.02 6.63 3.04
C ILE A 65 0.37 5.80 1.80
N ALA A 66 0.89 4.58 1.99
CA ALA A 66 1.36 3.71 0.91
C ALA A 66 1.57 2.27 1.44
N CYS A 67 1.80 1.32 0.53
CA CYS A 67 2.41 0.04 0.86
C CYS A 67 3.93 0.10 0.68
N ARG A 68 4.64 -0.77 1.40
CA ARG A 68 6.10 -0.83 1.36
C ARG A 68 6.61 -2.27 1.27
N LYS A 69 7.66 -2.43 0.49
CA LYS A 69 8.53 -3.61 0.49
C LYS A 69 9.93 -3.18 0.90
N ILE A 70 10.52 -3.90 1.84
CA ILE A 70 11.87 -3.67 2.34
C ILE A 70 12.68 -4.91 2.02
N VAL A 71 13.77 -4.71 1.30
CA VAL A 71 14.82 -5.71 1.11
C VAL A 71 15.88 -5.42 2.15
N GLN A 72 16.02 -6.33 3.12
CA GLN A 72 16.97 -6.20 4.21
C GLN A 72 18.13 -7.18 3.99
N ASP A 73 19.31 -6.65 3.70
CA ASP A 73 20.55 -7.40 3.67
C ASP A 73 21.25 -7.29 5.03
N VAL A 74 21.40 -8.42 5.71
CA VAL A 74 22.14 -8.53 6.96
C VAL A 74 23.45 -9.27 6.68
N GLU A 75 24.58 -8.70 7.10
CA GLU A 75 25.89 -9.32 6.96
C GLU A 75 25.89 -10.72 7.60
N ALA A 76 26.36 -11.72 6.85
CA ALA A 76 26.37 -13.15 7.24
C ALA A 76 25.00 -13.81 7.48
N SER A 77 23.90 -13.23 6.97
CA SER A 77 22.56 -13.82 6.99
C SER A 77 21.88 -13.73 5.62
N PRO A 78 20.92 -14.61 5.31
CA PRO A 78 20.15 -14.48 4.07
C PRO A 78 19.39 -13.15 4.04
N THR A 79 19.25 -12.60 2.83
CA THR A 79 18.42 -11.42 2.57
C THR A 79 16.99 -11.68 3.04
N ARG A 80 16.40 -10.70 3.73
CA ARG A 80 15.03 -10.77 4.23
C ARG A 80 14.13 -9.86 3.44
N ILE A 81 12.92 -10.34 3.16
CA ILE A 81 11.85 -9.55 2.57
C ILE A 81 10.83 -9.23 3.65
N ILE A 82 10.60 -7.94 3.86
CA ILE A 82 9.58 -7.43 4.77
C ILE A 82 8.58 -6.64 3.94
N ARG A 83 7.30 -6.92 4.12
CA ARG A 83 6.22 -6.14 3.53
C ARG A 83 5.37 -5.55 4.63
N GLU A 84 5.11 -4.25 4.54
CA GLU A 84 4.40 -3.50 5.59
C GLU A 84 3.63 -2.31 5.00
N CYS A 85 2.75 -1.72 5.80
CA CYS A 85 2.15 -0.42 5.50
C CYS A 85 3.18 0.69 5.76
N ALA A 86 3.20 1.71 4.92
CA ALA A 86 4.01 2.91 5.11
C ALA A 86 3.17 4.05 5.68
N TYR A 87 3.72 4.72 6.69
CA TYR A 87 3.12 5.90 7.34
C TYR A 87 3.98 7.15 7.14
N THR A 88 5.07 7.01 6.39
CA THR A 88 6.19 7.96 6.30
C THR A 88 6.95 7.83 4.99
N GLY A 89 7.65 8.91 4.64
CA GLY A 89 8.40 9.02 3.38
C GLY A 89 7.55 9.64 2.27
N ASP A 90 8.20 10.00 1.17
CA ASP A 90 7.51 10.34 -0.06
C ASP A 90 6.88 9.09 -0.68
N LYS A 91 5.81 9.29 -1.44
CA LYS A 91 5.14 8.22 -2.17
C LYS A 91 6.08 7.46 -3.13
N ASN A 92 7.18 8.09 -3.55
CA ASN A 92 8.23 7.50 -4.39
C ASN A 92 9.50 7.26 -3.56
N MET A 93 9.62 6.06 -2.98
CA MET A 93 10.82 5.64 -2.23
C MET A 93 11.49 4.43 -2.88
N ASP A 94 11.28 4.23 -4.18
CA ASP A 94 11.80 3.08 -4.91
C ASP A 94 13.33 3.10 -4.99
N GLY A 95 13.94 2.03 -4.47
CA GLY A 95 15.39 1.85 -4.45
C GLY A 95 16.11 2.68 -3.40
N VAL A 96 15.38 3.37 -2.52
CA VAL A 96 15.99 4.23 -1.50
C VAL A 96 16.68 3.35 -0.46
N ARG A 97 18.01 3.48 -0.39
CA ARG A 97 18.84 2.75 0.57
C ARG A 97 18.91 3.51 1.88
N LYS A 98 18.60 2.83 2.98
CA LYS A 98 18.83 3.31 4.34
C LYS A 98 19.80 2.35 5.03
N GLN A 99 20.92 2.89 5.49
CA GLN A 99 21.91 2.13 6.24
C GLN A 99 21.90 2.62 7.68
N GLY A 100 21.44 1.78 8.61
CA GLY A 100 21.47 2.10 10.04
C GLY A 100 22.83 1.80 10.66
N ASN A 101 23.44 0.68 10.28
CA ASN A 101 24.76 0.23 10.74
C ASN A 101 25.48 -0.48 9.56
N LYS A 102 26.81 -0.64 9.63
CA LYS A 102 27.63 -1.28 8.59
C LYS A 102 27.09 -2.65 8.17
N ALA A 103 26.58 -3.42 9.14
CA ALA A 103 26.09 -4.78 8.97
C ALA A 103 24.65 -4.93 8.44
N VAL A 104 23.85 -3.85 8.40
CA VAL A 104 22.44 -3.93 7.96
C VAL A 104 22.15 -2.87 6.91
N LYS A 105 21.82 -3.33 5.70
CA LYS A 105 21.44 -2.47 4.58
C LYS A 105 19.96 -2.71 4.28
N LEU A 106 19.17 -1.65 4.31
CA LEU A 106 17.75 -1.70 3.97
C LEU A 106 17.54 -0.98 2.64
N THR A 107 16.84 -1.60 1.72
CA THR A 107 16.39 -0.95 0.49
C THR A 107 14.87 -0.90 0.50
N TYR A 108 14.33 0.32 0.46
CA TYR A 108 12.91 0.60 0.52
C TYR A 108 12.34 0.66 -0.89
N TYR A 109 11.11 0.23 -1.03
CA TYR A 109 10.26 0.40 -2.20
C TYR A 109 8.86 0.75 -1.71
N GLN A 110 8.26 1.80 -2.24
CA GLN A 110 6.96 2.30 -1.78
C GLN A 110 6.08 2.62 -2.97
N CYS A 111 4.80 2.29 -2.82
CA CYS A 111 3.81 2.49 -3.85
C CYS A 111 2.46 2.84 -3.20
N GLU A 112 1.74 3.78 -3.80
CA GLU A 112 0.37 4.08 -3.42
C GLU A 112 -0.52 2.93 -3.91
N ASN A 113 -1.25 2.30 -2.97
CA ASN A 113 -2.04 1.15 -3.33
C ASN A 113 -3.40 1.57 -3.89
N THR A 114 -3.69 1.17 -5.12
CA THR A 114 -4.98 1.44 -5.78
C THR A 114 -5.91 0.23 -5.81
N ASP A 115 -5.41 -0.96 -5.46
CA ASP A 115 -6.16 -2.22 -5.46
C ASP A 115 -5.94 -2.98 -4.14
N ASN A 116 -7.03 -3.18 -3.39
CA ASN A 116 -7.00 -3.86 -2.10
C ASN A 116 -6.93 -5.39 -2.20
N ASP A 117 -7.22 -5.98 -3.36
CA ASP A 117 -7.16 -7.43 -3.57
C ASP A 117 -5.77 -7.87 -4.09
N SER A 118 -5.06 -6.98 -4.80
CA SER A 118 -3.68 -7.19 -5.23
C SER A 118 -2.78 -6.00 -4.85
N PRO A 119 -2.34 -5.90 -3.58
CA PRO A 119 -1.53 -4.77 -3.15
C PRO A 119 -0.21 -4.61 -3.93
N CYS A 120 0.12 -3.38 -4.28
CA CYS A 120 1.28 -3.06 -5.12
C CYS A 120 2.65 -3.52 -4.55
N ASN A 121 2.76 -3.75 -3.23
CA ASN A 121 4.01 -4.19 -2.61
C ASN A 121 4.31 -5.70 -2.79
N GLY A 122 3.54 -6.43 -3.59
CA GLY A 122 3.79 -7.85 -3.89
C GLY A 122 5.00 -8.08 -4.80
N VAL A 123 5.15 -7.24 -5.83
CA VAL A 123 6.07 -7.45 -6.96
C VAL A 123 7.52 -7.13 -6.56
N THR A 124 8.48 -7.71 -7.27
CA THR A 124 9.89 -7.30 -7.19
C THR A 124 10.10 -5.94 -7.86
N PRO A 125 11.00 -5.10 -7.32
CA PRO A 125 11.20 -3.72 -7.76
C PRO A 125 11.78 -3.57 -9.17
N ALA A 126 12.14 -4.66 -9.85
CA ALA A 126 12.62 -4.63 -11.22
C ALA A 126 11.52 -4.28 -12.26
N MET A 127 10.24 -4.21 -11.85
CA MET A 127 9.10 -4.01 -12.76
C MET A 127 8.14 -2.90 -12.31
N SER A 128 8.61 -1.90 -11.56
CA SER A 128 7.86 -0.66 -11.33
C SER A 128 8.25 0.37 -12.40
N SER A 129 7.71 0.24 -13.61
CA SER A 129 7.67 1.37 -14.54
C SER A 129 6.82 1.05 -15.76
N THR A 130 5.77 1.84 -16.01
CA THR A 130 5.36 2.33 -17.34
C THR A 130 5.11 1.38 -18.54
N PHE A 131 5.32 0.06 -18.47
CA PHE A 131 5.27 -0.81 -19.65
C PHE A 131 3.87 -1.05 -20.23
N VAL A 132 2.79 -0.79 -19.48
CA VAL A 132 1.42 -0.94 -20.00
C VAL A 132 1.04 0.17 -20.99
N ALA A 133 1.69 1.34 -20.95
CA ALA A 133 1.39 2.43 -21.88
C ALA A 133 1.92 2.19 -23.31
N ILE A 134 2.99 1.40 -23.48
CA ILE A 134 3.64 1.20 -24.77
C ILE A 134 2.84 0.24 -25.67
N VAL A 135 2.16 -0.74 -25.09
CA VAL A 135 1.37 -1.73 -25.85
C VAL A 135 0.10 -1.11 -26.46
N CYS A 136 -0.50 -0.09 -25.83
CA CYS A 136 -1.62 0.66 -26.41
C CYS A 136 -1.19 1.71 -27.44
N GLY A 137 0.01 2.29 -27.33
CA GLY A 137 0.52 3.23 -28.33
C GLY A 137 0.77 2.57 -29.68
N LEU A 138 1.36 1.37 -29.69
CA LEU A 138 1.70 0.66 -30.92
C LEU A 138 0.46 0.20 -31.71
N THR A 139 -0.67 -0.07 -31.05
CA THR A 139 -1.92 -0.42 -31.78
C THR A 139 -2.60 0.79 -32.42
N MET A 140 -2.34 2.01 -31.93
CA MET A 140 -2.81 3.24 -32.58
C MET A 140 -1.92 3.67 -33.75
N PHE A 141 -0.60 3.41 -33.71
CA PHE A 141 0.30 3.73 -34.82
C PHE A 141 0.24 2.75 -36.00
N VAL A 142 -0.25 1.52 -35.79
CA VAL A 142 -0.44 0.54 -36.88
C VAL A 142 -1.74 0.79 -37.67
N ARG A 143 -2.57 1.76 -37.26
CA ARG A 143 -3.82 2.14 -37.93
C ARG A 143 -3.83 3.57 -38.51
N LEU A 144 -2.65 4.19 -38.68
CA LEU A 144 -2.47 5.47 -39.38
C LEU A 144 -1.71 5.27 -40.69
#